data_AF-A0ABC9GVC6-F1
#
_entry.id   AF-A0ABC9GVC6-F1
#
_cell.length_a   1.000
_cell.length_b   1.000
_cell.length_c   1.000
_cell.angle_alpha   90.00
_cell.angle_beta   90.00
_cell.angle_gamma   90.00
#
_symmetry.space_group_name_H-M   'P 1'
#
loop_
_entity.id
_entity.type
_entity.pdbx_description
1 polymer ?
#
loop_
_entity_poly.entity_id
_entity_poly.type
_entity_poly.pdbx_seq_one_letter_code
_entity_poly.pdbx_strand_id
1 'polypeptide(L)'
;MAAATSCLASSAWLTPAASSRGWRRRVALRCAAAVDGRKTTVESKAGDALEVCRVVNGMWQVSGASWGRAEPAAAVDAMLRYADGGLATFDMADICKEIVL
;
A
#
# COMPACT_ATOMS: atom_id res chain seq x y z
N MET A 1 -48.76 2.18 32.03
CA MET A 1 -49.94 1.36 31.64
C MET A 1 -50.09 1.53 30.13
N ALA A 2 -50.19 0.54 29.25
CA ALA A 2 -50.28 -0.90 29.35
C ALA A 2 -49.71 -1.49 28.03
N ALA A 3 -49.26 -2.75 28.09
CA ALA A 3 -48.82 -3.52 26.94
C ALA A 3 -49.99 -3.92 26.03
N ALA A 4 -49.72 -4.12 24.75
CA ALA A 4 -50.55 -4.96 23.89
C ALA A 4 -49.64 -5.75 22.92
N THR A 5 -49.44 -7.01 23.30
CA THR A 5 -48.88 -8.11 22.55
C THR A 5 -49.78 -8.44 21.35
N SER A 6 -49.20 -8.76 20.19
CA SER A 6 -49.80 -9.74 19.27
C SER A 6 -48.74 -10.28 18.32
N CYS A 7 -48.35 -11.53 18.58
CA CYS A 7 -47.61 -12.40 17.71
C CYS A 7 -48.34 -12.57 16.36
N LEU A 8 -47.60 -12.82 15.28
CA LEU A 8 -47.87 -13.90 14.33
C LEU A 8 -46.58 -14.20 13.55
N ALA A 9 -46.12 -15.42 13.72
CA ALA A 9 -44.99 -16.01 13.02
C ALA A 9 -45.39 -16.43 11.60
N SER A 10 -44.44 -16.37 10.67
CA SER A 10 -44.01 -17.49 9.81
C SER A 10 -43.56 -17.00 8.43
N SER A 11 -42.27 -17.16 8.14
CA SER A 11 -41.83 -18.02 7.04
C SER A 11 -40.31 -18.09 7.03
N ALA A 12 -39.82 -19.30 7.26
CA ALA A 12 -38.42 -19.64 7.19
C ALA A 12 -37.94 -19.54 5.75
N TRP A 13 -36.91 -18.73 5.54
CA TRP A 13 -35.93 -18.99 4.49
C TRP A 13 -34.63 -19.35 5.19
N LEU A 14 -34.49 -20.64 5.47
CA LEU A 14 -33.21 -21.26 5.80
C LEU A 14 -32.34 -21.08 4.56
N THR A 15 -31.44 -20.10 4.56
CA THR A 15 -30.33 -20.11 3.62
C THR A 15 -29.40 -21.26 4.03
N PRO A 16 -28.95 -22.10 3.11
CA PRO A 16 -27.98 -23.12 3.45
C PRO A 16 -26.71 -22.41 3.92
N ALA A 17 -26.27 -22.77 5.12
CA ALA A 17 -24.97 -22.41 5.63
C ALA A 17 -23.90 -22.94 4.67
N ALA A 18 -23.48 -22.10 3.72
CA ALA A 18 -22.22 -22.30 3.03
C ALA A 18 -21.13 -22.02 4.06
N SER A 19 -20.77 -23.08 4.81
CA SER A 19 -19.55 -23.16 5.59
C SER A 19 -18.39 -22.93 4.62
N SER A 20 -18.05 -21.66 4.41
CA SER A 20 -16.75 -21.30 3.88
C SER A 20 -15.74 -21.58 4.99
N ARG A 21 -15.38 -22.86 5.14
CA ARG A 21 -14.08 -23.28 5.66
C ARG A 21 -13.01 -22.88 4.63
N GLY A 22 -13.04 -21.61 4.25
CA GLY A 22 -12.07 -20.96 3.42
C GLY A 22 -10.88 -20.73 4.31
N TRP A 23 -9.76 -21.32 3.91
CA TRP A 23 -8.46 -21.20 4.50
C TRP A 23 -8.03 -19.72 4.52
N ARG A 24 -8.56 -18.92 5.45
CA ARG A 24 -8.03 -17.60 5.78
C ARG A 24 -6.75 -17.86 6.57
N ARG A 25 -5.68 -18.19 5.83
CA ARG A 25 -4.33 -17.98 6.31
C ARG A 25 -4.26 -16.47 6.55
N ARG A 26 -4.46 -16.05 7.79
CA ARG A 26 -4.00 -14.74 8.27
C ARG A 26 -2.49 -14.79 8.15
N VAL A 27 -1.98 -14.49 6.95
CA VAL A 27 -0.59 -14.11 6.81
C VAL A 27 -0.50 -12.84 7.63
N ALA A 28 0.04 -12.95 8.84
CA ALA A 28 0.44 -11.78 9.58
C ALA A 28 1.55 -11.15 8.74
N LEU A 29 1.16 -10.22 7.86
CA LEU A 29 2.08 -9.32 7.20
C LEU A 29 2.77 -8.55 8.33
N ARG A 30 3.92 -9.05 8.75
CA ARG A 30 4.80 -8.32 9.65
C ARG A 30 5.42 -7.23 8.79
N CYS A 31 4.75 -6.08 8.74
CA CYS A 31 5.40 -4.85 8.32
C CYS A 31 6.55 -4.63 9.31
N ALA A 32 7.78 -4.90 8.88
CA ALA A 32 8.94 -4.62 9.72
C ALA A 32 9.11 -3.10 9.74
N ALA A 33 8.78 -2.47 10.88
CA ALA A 33 9.11 -1.07 11.14
C ALA A 33 10.58 -0.83 10.76
N ALA A 34 10.86 0.28 10.09
CA ALA A 34 12.21 0.60 9.64
C ALA A 34 13.09 0.91 10.85
N VAL A 35 13.86 -0.09 11.25
CA VAL A 35 14.94 0.07 12.23
C VAL A 35 16.21 0.39 11.45
N ASP A 36 16.97 1.34 11.98
CA ASP A 36 18.25 1.84 11.50
C ASP A 36 19.16 0.68 11.03
N GLY A 37 19.51 0.63 9.74
CA GLY A 37 20.23 -0.51 9.14
C GLY A 37 19.78 -0.96 7.74
N ARG A 38 18.85 -0.26 7.09
CA ARG A 38 18.40 -0.57 5.72
C ARG A 38 19.17 0.12 4.61
N LYS A 39 20.29 0.78 4.90
CA LYS A 39 21.08 1.47 3.89
C LYS A 39 22.23 0.62 3.37
N THR A 40 22.61 0.82 2.12
CA THR A 40 23.78 0.20 1.49
C THR A 40 24.44 1.23 0.60
N THR A 41 25.76 1.15 0.45
CA THR A 41 26.47 1.91 -0.57
C THR A 41 26.43 1.11 -1.87
N VAL A 42 26.05 1.77 -2.96
CA VAL A 42 26.13 1.24 -4.32
C VAL A 42 27.27 1.96 -5.01
N GLU A 43 28.18 1.21 -5.61
CA GLU A 43 29.33 1.75 -6.32
C GLU A 43 29.09 1.66 -7.83
N SER A 44 29.39 2.76 -8.53
CA SER A 44 29.42 2.80 -9.98
C SER A 44 30.70 2.16 -10.49
N LYS A 45 30.68 1.69 -11.74
CA LYS A 45 31.90 1.20 -12.41
C LYS A 45 32.96 2.30 -12.56
N ALA A 46 32.56 3.57 -12.56
CA ALA A 46 33.45 4.73 -12.65
C ALA A 46 34.06 5.12 -11.29
N GLY A 47 33.65 4.48 -10.18
CA GLY A 47 34.16 4.74 -8.84
C GLY A 47 33.30 5.70 -8.01
N ASP A 48 32.12 6.10 -8.50
CA ASP A 48 31.17 6.88 -7.69
C ASP A 48 30.52 5.98 -6.65
N ALA A 49 30.15 6.53 -5.50
CA ALA A 49 29.47 5.80 -4.44
C ALA A 49 28.21 6.55 -4.00
N LEU A 50 27.10 5.83 -3.86
CA LEU A 50 25.83 6.37 -3.39
C LEU A 50 25.26 5.52 -2.26
N GLU A 51 25.00 6.13 -1.10
CA GLU A 51 24.23 5.50 -0.04
C GLU A 51 22.74 5.50 -0.41
N VAL A 52 22.12 4.32 -0.45
CA VAL A 52 20.70 4.14 -0.77
C VAL A 52 20.01 3.28 0.28
N CYS A 53 18.71 3.47 0.48
CA CYS A 53 17.89 2.42 1.08
C CYS A 53 17.90 1.17 0.19
N ARG A 54 18.06 -0.01 0.80
CA ARG A 54 18.04 -1.32 0.13
C ARG A 54 16.69 -1.65 -0.50
N VAL A 55 15.62 -0.98 -0.07
CA VAL A 55 14.30 -1.07 -0.69
C VAL A 55 14.12 0.13 -1.61
N VAL A 56 13.91 -0.16 -2.88
CA VAL A 56 13.68 0.85 -3.93
C VAL A 56 12.18 0.98 -4.18
N ASN A 57 11.66 2.20 -4.10
CA ASN A 57 10.27 2.49 -4.45
C ASN A 57 10.16 2.71 -5.95
N GLY A 58 9.53 1.78 -6.67
CA GLY A 58 9.22 1.97 -8.09
C GLY A 58 8.12 3.02 -8.26
N MET A 59 8.36 4.04 -9.08
CA MET A 59 7.45 5.17 -9.24
C MET A 59 6.45 5.02 -10.41
N TRP A 60 6.40 3.87 -11.06
CA TRP A 60 5.57 3.64 -12.26
C TRP A 60 4.07 4.01 -12.12
N GLN A 61 3.49 4.05 -10.92
CA GLN A 61 2.11 4.51 -10.70
C GLN A 61 1.91 6.00 -11.03
N VAL A 62 2.99 6.79 -11.09
CA VAL A 62 2.94 8.22 -11.41
C VAL A 62 3.19 8.50 -12.89
N SER A 63 3.25 7.46 -13.72
CA SER A 63 3.53 7.55 -15.16
C SER A 63 2.36 8.02 -16.03
N GLY A 64 1.13 8.12 -15.49
CA GLY A 64 -0.03 8.56 -16.26
C GLY A 64 -0.60 7.49 -17.21
N ALA A 65 0.24 6.89 -18.05
CA ALA A 65 -0.15 6.06 -19.19
C ALA A 65 -0.92 4.77 -18.82
N SER A 66 -0.66 4.17 -17.65
CA SER A 66 -1.30 2.92 -17.22
C SER A 66 -2.18 3.05 -15.97
N TRP A 67 -2.12 4.19 -15.28
CA TRP A 67 -2.70 4.36 -13.93
C TRP A 67 -3.53 5.64 -13.78
N GLY A 68 -3.69 6.41 -14.88
CA GLY A 68 -4.26 7.76 -14.82
C GLY A 68 -3.26 8.76 -14.28
N ARG A 69 -3.58 10.05 -14.43
CA ARG A 69 -2.71 11.14 -13.98
C ARG A 69 -2.61 11.14 -12.46
N ALA A 70 -1.38 11.11 -11.94
CA ALA A 70 -1.15 11.30 -10.51
C ALA A 70 -1.55 12.73 -10.08
N GLU A 71 -2.11 12.85 -8.88
CA GLU A 71 -2.24 14.15 -8.22
C GLU A 71 -0.86 14.49 -7.61
N PRO A 72 -0.17 15.55 -8.09
CA PRO A 72 1.22 15.80 -7.70
C PRO A 72 1.41 15.99 -6.19
N ALA A 73 0.49 16.69 -5.52
CA ALA A 73 0.63 16.94 -4.09
C ALA A 73 0.52 15.65 -3.26
N ALA A 74 -0.42 14.78 -3.59
CA ALA A 74 -0.60 13.46 -2.97
C ALA A 74 0.59 12.53 -3.25
N ALA A 75 1.16 12.58 -4.46
CA ALA A 75 2.36 11.83 -4.80
C ALA A 75 3.54 12.28 -3.93
N VAL A 76 3.76 13.59 -3.81
CA VAL A 76 4.84 14.14 -2.98
C VAL A 76 4.61 13.87 -1.49
N ASP A 77 3.38 14.03 -0.98
CA ASP A 77 3.04 13.71 0.42
C ASP A 77 3.32 12.23 0.74
N ALA A 78 3.01 11.31 -0.18
CA ALA A 78 3.35 9.89 -0.02
C ALA A 78 4.87 9.65 -0.03
N MET A 79 5.60 10.31 -0.93
CA MET A 79 7.07 10.21 -1.01
C MET A 79 7.73 10.71 0.29
N LEU A 80 7.26 11.81 0.85
CA LEU A 80 7.75 12.35 2.13
C LEU A 80 7.54 11.36 3.27
N ARG A 81 6.33 10.77 3.38
CA ARG A 81 6.05 9.73 4.38
C ARG A 81 6.94 8.50 4.24
N TYR A 82 7.26 8.10 3.01
CA TYR A 82 8.18 6.99 2.75
C TYR A 82 9.61 7.35 3.18
N ALA A 83 10.07 8.57 2.87
CA ALA A 83 11.38 9.06 3.29
C ALA A 83 11.50 9.13 4.82
N ASP A 84 10.49 9.69 5.51
CA ASP A 84 10.41 9.74 6.98
C ASP A 84 10.42 8.33 7.59
N GLY A 85 9.84 7.35 6.88
CA GLY A 85 9.88 5.93 7.22
C GLY A 85 11.16 5.19 6.78
N GLY A 86 12.19 5.88 6.29
CA GLY A 86 13.46 5.30 5.87
C GLY A 86 13.45 4.58 4.50
N LEU A 87 12.37 4.69 3.73
CA LEU A 87 12.25 4.20 2.34
C LEU A 87 12.59 5.33 1.37
N ALA A 88 13.83 5.80 1.42
CA ALA A 88 14.25 7.06 0.77
C ALA A 88 14.85 6.91 -0.65
N THR A 89 14.76 5.74 -1.28
CA THR A 89 15.24 5.51 -2.66
C THR A 89 14.06 5.39 -3.61
N PHE A 90 14.01 6.21 -4.65
CA PHE A 90 12.90 6.26 -5.62
C PHE A 90 13.43 6.02 -7.04
N ASP A 91 12.87 5.04 -7.73
CA ASP A 91 13.21 4.70 -9.12
C ASP A 91 12.28 5.45 -10.07
N MET A 92 12.85 6.41 -10.80
CA MET A 92 12.15 7.28 -11.74
C MET A 92 12.64 7.03 -13.17
N ALA A 93 11.68 7.04 -14.09
CA ALA A 93 11.94 7.01 -15.52
C ALA A 93 11.34 8.24 -16.20
N ASP A 94 11.77 8.51 -17.42
CA ASP A 94 11.28 9.63 -18.22
C ASP A 94 9.81 9.44 -18.66
N ILE A 95 9.23 8.24 -18.55
CA ILE A 95 7.79 8.04 -18.66
C ILE A 95 7.02 8.56 -17.43
N CYS A 96 7.70 8.83 -16.30
CA CYS A 96 7.13 9.36 -15.06
C CYS A 96 7.05 10.91 -15.02
N LYS A 97 7.05 11.57 -16.19
CA LYS A 97 7.12 13.03 -16.33
C LYS A 97 5.92 13.79 -15.75
N GLU A 98 4.85 13.14 -15.32
CA GLU A 98 3.62 13.84 -14.91
C GLU A 98 3.63 14.35 -13.46
N ILE A 99 4.67 14.05 -12.66
CA ILE A 99 4.91 14.77 -11.40
C ILE A 99 5.66 16.07 -11.71
N VAL A 100 4.93 17.09 -12.13
CA VAL A 100 5.44 18.48 -12.14
C VAL A 100 4.67 19.25 -11.09
N LEU A 101 5.41 19.86 -10.16
CA LEU A 101 4.91 20.72 -9.09
C LEU A 101 4.45 22.09 -9.62
#